data_AF-A0A9X7XVJ8-F1
#
_entry.id   AF-A0A9X7XVJ8-F1
#
_cell.length_a   1.000
_cell.length_b   1.000
_cell.length_c   1.000
_cell.angle_alpha   90.00
_cell.angle_beta   90.00
_cell.angle_gamma   90.00
#
_symmetry.space_group_name_H-M   'P 1'
#
loop_
_entity.id
_entity.type
_entity.pdbx_description
1 polymer ?
#
loop_
_entity_poly.entity_id
_entity_poly.type
_entity_poly.pdbx_seq_one_letter_code
_entity_poly.pdbx_strand_id
1 'polypeptide(L)'
;MEYTIYPGDKTHLSEDWNGQESAVFECKPDDIDTAYDALCEDLVFNDMPADEHDMTPQQKQMIIDFQNLKDDDVKIMLDDAKRQGFISDFEIKD
;
A
#
# COMPACT_ATOMS: atom_id res chain seq x y z
N MET A 1 7.96 -9.51 -12.80
CA MET A 1 6.56 -9.85 -12.54
C MET A 1 5.85 -8.53 -12.35
N GLU A 2 4.76 -8.33 -13.08
CA GLU A 2 3.96 -7.09 -13.02
C GLU A 2 2.86 -7.28 -11.97
N TYR A 3 2.73 -6.30 -11.08
CA TYR A 3 1.72 -6.27 -10.02
C TYR A 3 0.84 -5.05 -10.23
N THR A 4 -0.48 -5.28 -10.24
CA THR A 4 -1.47 -4.20 -10.24
C THR A 4 -2.13 -4.17 -8.88
N ILE A 5 -2.15 -3.02 -8.21
CA ILE A 5 -2.79 -2.85 -6.90
C ILE A 5 -3.96 -1.88 -6.99
N TYR A 6 -5.02 -2.17 -6.22
CA TYR A 6 -6.20 -1.32 -6.13
C TYR A 6 -6.30 -0.77 -4.71
N PRO A 7 -6.38 0.56 -4.50
CA PRO A 7 -6.48 1.13 -3.16
C PRO A 7 -7.64 0.55 -2.35
N GLY A 8 -7.47 0.51 -1.02
CA GLY A 8 -8.50 0.04 -0.08
C GLY A 8 -9.17 1.21 0.63
N ASP A 9 -10.09 0.92 1.55
CA ASP A 9 -10.84 1.96 2.28
C ASP A 9 -9.95 2.90 3.13
N LYS A 10 -8.73 2.46 3.47
CA LYS A 10 -7.76 3.24 4.26
C LYS A 10 -6.85 4.13 3.42
N THR A 11 -6.83 3.97 2.10
CA THR A 11 -5.88 4.65 1.21
C THR A 11 -6.57 5.14 -0.06
N HIS A 12 -5.85 5.96 -0.83
CA HIS A 12 -6.15 6.29 -2.22
C HIS A 12 -4.84 6.34 -3.00
N LEU A 13 -4.90 6.35 -4.33
CA LEU A 13 -3.70 6.57 -5.14
C LEU A 13 -3.19 7.99 -4.98
N SER A 14 -1.88 8.17 -5.01
CA SER A 14 -1.24 9.48 -5.07
C SER A 14 -1.71 10.27 -6.30
N GLU A 15 -1.62 11.60 -6.24
CA GLU A 15 -2.10 12.49 -7.31
C GLU A 15 -1.39 12.24 -8.66
N ASP A 16 -0.21 11.61 -8.64
CA ASP A 16 0.57 11.23 -9.82
C ASP A 16 -0.19 10.25 -10.74
N TRP A 17 -1.15 9.51 -10.18
CA TRP A 17 -1.98 8.58 -10.92
C TRP A 17 -3.16 9.24 -11.66
N ASN A 18 -3.36 10.55 -11.55
CA ASN A 18 -4.30 11.36 -12.35
C ASN A 18 -5.69 10.71 -12.59
N GLY A 19 -6.32 10.23 -11.53
CA GLY A 19 -7.67 9.63 -11.58
C GLY A 19 -7.73 8.19 -12.08
N GLN A 20 -6.60 7.48 -12.15
CA GLN A 20 -6.60 6.03 -12.35
C GLN A 20 -7.18 5.29 -11.12
N GLU A 21 -7.63 4.06 -11.36
CA GLU A 21 -8.25 3.21 -10.33
C GLU A 21 -7.24 2.22 -9.70
N SER A 22 -6.06 2.08 -10.30
CA SER A 22 -5.02 1.14 -9.88
C SER A 22 -3.62 1.67 -10.14
N ALA A 23 -2.66 1.25 -9.32
CA ALA A 23 -1.24 1.43 -9.57
C ALA A 23 -0.60 0.14 -10.09
N VAL A 24 0.46 0.26 -10.89
CA VAL A 24 1.18 -0.86 -11.50
C VAL A 24 2.67 -0.70 -11.23
N PHE A 25 3.30 -1.76 -10.73
CA PHE A 25 4.74 -1.81 -10.52
C PHE A 25 5.32 -3.17 -10.93
N GLU A 26 6.61 -3.19 -11.23
CA GLU A 26 7.34 -4.41 -11.60
C GLU A 26 8.41 -4.74 -10.56
N CYS A 27 8.39 -5.96 -10.05
CA CYS A 27 9.47 -6.46 -9.19
C CYS A 27 9.61 -7.98 -9.31
N LYS A 28 10.58 -8.56 -8.59
CA LYS A 28 10.66 -10.01 -8.40
C LYS A 28 9.79 -10.43 -7.22
N PRO A 29 9.28 -11.67 -7.19
CA PRO A 29 8.43 -12.13 -6.08
C PRO A 29 9.08 -12.09 -4.69
N ASP A 30 10.40 -12.10 -4.62
CA ASP A 30 11.22 -12.04 -3.40
C ASP A 30 11.78 -10.65 -3.10
N ASP A 31 11.46 -9.64 -3.93
CA ASP A 31 11.97 -8.27 -3.81
C ASP A 31 10.97 -7.39 -3.03
N ILE A 32 10.91 -7.63 -1.72
CA ILE A 32 9.98 -6.94 -0.81
C ILE A 32 10.26 -5.46 -0.75
N ASP A 33 11.54 -5.07 -0.71
CA ASP A 33 11.94 -3.66 -0.61
C ASP A 33 11.36 -2.86 -1.78
N THR A 34 11.50 -3.36 -3.02
CA THR A 34 10.93 -2.70 -4.20
C THR A 34 9.40 -2.65 -4.16
N ALA A 35 8.74 -3.72 -3.70
CA ALA A 35 7.30 -3.73 -3.60
C ALA A 35 6.79 -2.78 -2.50
N TYR A 36 7.49 -2.68 -1.38
CA TYR A 36 7.15 -1.77 -0.28
C TYR A 36 7.37 -0.31 -0.68
N ASP A 37 8.44 -0.01 -1.41
CA ASP A 37 8.69 1.31 -1.98
C ASP A 37 7.55 1.72 -2.93
N ALA A 38 7.12 0.83 -3.82
CA ALA A 38 5.98 1.08 -4.70
C ALA A 38 4.69 1.37 -3.90
N LEU A 39 4.40 0.59 -2.85
CA LEU A 39 3.25 0.87 -1.99
C LEU A 39 3.34 2.25 -1.31
N CYS A 40 4.53 2.66 -0.87
CA CYS A 40 4.75 3.96 -0.23
C CYS A 40 4.64 5.14 -1.21
N GLU A 41 5.08 4.95 -2.45
CA GLU A 41 5.01 5.97 -3.51
C GLU A 41 3.58 6.11 -4.05
N ASP A 42 2.88 4.99 -4.22
CA ASP A 42 1.60 4.96 -4.91
C ASP A 42 0.38 5.15 -4.00
N LEU A 43 0.46 4.76 -2.72
CA LEU A 43 -0.65 4.85 -1.78
C LEU A 43 -0.50 6.00 -0.79
N VAL A 44 -1.57 6.79 -0.65
CA VAL A 44 -1.71 7.83 0.36
C VAL A 44 -2.80 7.46 1.33
N PHE A 45 -2.56 7.60 2.63
CA PHE A 45 -3.56 7.31 3.65
C PHE A 45 -4.71 8.33 3.62
N ASN A 46 -5.93 7.81 3.75
CA ASN A 46 -7.13 8.62 3.90
C ASN A 46 -7.11 9.33 5.27
N ASP A 47 -7.67 10.54 5.31
CA ASP A 47 -7.89 11.32 6.53
C ASP A 47 -6.63 11.58 7.39
N MET A 48 -5.43 11.61 6.80
CA MET A 48 -4.21 11.95 7.55
C MET A 48 -4.01 13.47 7.66
N PRO A 49 -3.77 14.00 8.87
CA PRO A 49 -3.39 15.40 9.03
C PRO A 49 -1.97 15.63 8.51
N ALA A 50 -1.68 16.87 8.11
CA ALA A 50 -0.34 17.25 7.67
C ALA A 50 0.70 17.25 8.80
N ASP A 51 0.25 17.39 10.06
CA ASP A 51 1.09 17.37 11.26
C ASP A 51 0.85 16.08 12.06
N GLU A 52 1.92 15.36 12.38
CA GLU A 52 1.89 14.13 13.19
C GLU A 52 1.37 14.35 14.63
N HIS A 53 1.49 15.57 15.15
CA HIS A 53 1.00 15.92 16.48
C HIS A 53 -0.53 15.92 16.54
N ASP A 54 -1.20 16.17 15.42
CA ASP A 54 -2.66 16.17 15.29
C ASP A 54 -3.24 14.77 15.01
N MET A 55 -2.39 13.76 14.80
CA MET A 55 -2.84 12.39 14.57
C MET A 55 -3.44 11.76 15.82
N THR A 56 -4.61 11.16 15.65
CA THR A 56 -5.25 10.29 16.63
C THR A 56 -4.43 9.01 16.86
N PRO A 57 -4.60 8.32 18.01
CA PRO A 57 -3.97 7.03 18.25
C PRO A 57 -4.27 6.00 17.13
N GLN A 58 -5.48 6.03 16.56
CA GLN A 58 -5.88 5.15 15.47
C GLN A 58 -5.10 5.43 14.18
N GLN A 59 -4.91 6.70 13.80
CA GLN A 59 -4.10 7.07 12.63
C GLN A 59 -2.61 6.70 12.80
N LYS A 60 -2.07 6.89 14.01
CA LYS A 60 -0.70 6.43 14.33
C LYS A 60 -0.58 4.92 14.23
N GLN A 61 -1.59 4.20 14.70
CA GLN A 61 -1.64 2.74 14.57
C GLN A 61 -1.71 2.31 13.10
N MET A 62 -2.43 3.04 12.23
CA MET A 62 -2.46 2.73 10.79
C MET A 62 -1.08 2.81 10.15
N ILE A 63 -0.25 3.81 10.49
CA ILE A 63 1.13 3.90 10.01
C ILE A 63 1.94 2.69 10.49
N ILE A 64 1.84 2.36 11.78
CA ILE A 64 2.56 1.22 12.37
C ILE A 64 2.13 -0.10 11.72
N ASP A 65 0.84 -0.28 11.50
CA ASP A 65 0.25 -1.47 10.86
C ASP A 65 0.76 -1.64 9.42
N PHE A 66 0.89 -0.54 8.67
CA PHE A 66 1.45 -0.55 7.32
C PHE A 66 2.96 -0.84 7.30
N GLN A 67 3.71 -0.29 8.26
CA GLN A 67 5.14 -0.57 8.42
C GLN A 67 5.44 -2.01 8.86
N ASN A 68 4.45 -2.71 9.42
CA ASN A 68 4.56 -4.09 9.89
C ASN A 68 3.78 -5.07 9.00
N LEU A 69 3.59 -4.73 7.72
CA LEU A 69 3.14 -5.71 6.74
C LEU A 69 4.10 -6.91 6.73
N LYS A 70 3.55 -8.10 6.47
CA LYS A 70 4.37 -9.31 6.37
C LYS A 70 5.36 -9.19 5.21
N ASP A 71 6.56 -9.70 5.40
CA ASP A 71 7.71 -9.50 4.52
C ASP A 71 8.36 -10.82 4.04
N ASP A 72 7.61 -11.93 4.05
CA ASP A 72 8.10 -13.23 3.57
C ASP A 72 8.29 -13.28 2.03
N ASP A 73 7.29 -12.80 1.28
CA ASP A 73 7.32 -12.60 -0.18
C ASP A 73 6.29 -11.52 -0.59
N VAL A 74 6.40 -11.01 -1.82
CA VAL A 74 5.58 -9.88 -2.29
C VAL A 74 4.09 -10.20 -2.22
N LYS A 75 3.72 -11.44 -2.55
CA LYS A 75 2.31 -11.86 -2.53
C LYS A 75 1.78 -11.90 -1.09
N ILE A 76 2.56 -12.40 -0.13
CA ILE A 76 2.20 -12.44 1.29
C ILE A 76 2.05 -11.02 1.85
N MET A 77 2.94 -10.10 1.46
CA MET A 77 2.84 -8.68 1.82
C MET A 77 1.54 -8.06 1.30
N LEU A 78 1.22 -8.25 0.02
CA LEU A 78 0.00 -7.72 -0.61
C LEU A 78 -1.27 -8.36 -0.04
N ASP A 79 -1.27 -9.67 0.23
CA ASP A 79 -2.38 -10.34 0.91
C ASP A 79 -2.61 -9.77 2.32
N ASP A 80 -1.54 -9.42 3.04
CA ASP A 80 -1.66 -8.80 4.35
C ASP A 80 -2.15 -7.35 4.24
N ALA A 81 -1.66 -6.58 3.27
CA ALA A 81 -2.15 -5.23 2.98
C ALA A 81 -3.64 -5.22 2.65
N LYS A 82 -4.10 -6.22 1.88
CA LYS A 82 -5.51 -6.45 1.56
C LYS A 82 -6.32 -6.77 2.82
N ARG A 83 -5.86 -7.72 3.64
CA ARG A 83 -6.50 -8.09 4.91
C ARG A 83 -6.62 -6.91 5.86
N GLN A 84 -5.63 -6.02 5.86
CA GLN A 84 -5.59 -4.82 6.69
C GLN A 84 -6.36 -3.64 6.08
N GLY A 85 -6.84 -3.75 4.85
CA GLY A 85 -7.66 -2.73 4.16
C GLY A 85 -6.86 -1.57 3.56
N PHE A 86 -5.55 -1.72 3.40
CA PHE A 86 -4.69 -0.74 2.70
C PHE A 86 -4.77 -0.86 1.19
N ILE A 87 -5.10 -2.06 0.69
CA ILE A 87 -5.52 -2.28 -0.69
C ILE A 87 -6.85 -3.04 -0.67
N SER A 88 -7.65 -2.90 -1.71
CA SER A 88 -8.89 -3.67 -1.88
C SER A 88 -8.64 -4.98 -2.63
N ASP A 89 -7.74 -4.96 -3.61
CA ASP A 89 -7.30 -6.14 -4.35
C ASP A 89 -5.93 -5.94 -5.00
N PHE A 90 -5.39 -7.02 -5.60
CA PHE A 90 -4.24 -6.95 -6.50
C PHE A 90 -4.28 -8.07 -7.56
N GLU A 91 -3.63 -7.82 -8.69
CA GLU A 91 -3.41 -8.79 -9.78
C GLU A 91 -1.91 -9.03 -9.98
N ILE A 92 -1.56 -10.25 -10.43
CA ILE A 92 -0.18 -10.64 -10.75
C ILE A 92 -0.14 -11.12 -12.19
N LYS A 93 0.83 -10.63 -12.97
CA LYS A 93 1.08 -11.05 -14.34
C LYS A 93 2.56 -11.37 -14.57
N ASP A 94 2.80 -12.47 -15.29
CA ASP A 94 4.12 -12.95 -15.69
C ASP A 94 4.70 -12.19 -16.88
#